data_AF-A0A414ZR89-F1
#
_entry.id   AF-A0A414ZR89-F1
#
_cell.length_a   1.000
_cell.length_b   1.000
_cell.length_c   1.000
_cell.angle_alpha   90.00
_cell.angle_beta   90.00
_cell.angle_gamma   90.00
#
_symmetry.space_group_name_H-M   'P 1'
#
loop_
_entity.id
_entity.type
_entity.pdbx_description
1 polymer ?
#
loop_
_entity_poly.entity_id
_entity_poly.type
_entity_poly.pdbx_seq_one_letter_code
_entity_poly.pdbx_strand_id
1 'polypeptide(L)' 'MIKIYQNKRNKRKYIEVHNDGHYHNSVRQYIQYDQKVAGHKVGVVRNYTGDGKLHRWRKGNLNELLEDYKEV' A
#
# COMPACT_ATOMS: atom_id res chain seq x y z
N MET A 1 -1.21 -8.44 -11.70
CA MET A 1 -0.27 -7.31 -11.62
C MET A 1 -0.40 -6.64 -10.25
N ILE A 2 0.73 -6.30 -9.61
CA ILE A 2 0.74 -5.55 -8.35
C ILE A 2 1.19 -4.12 -8.66
N LYS A 3 0.42 -3.14 -8.18
CA LYS A 3 0.76 -1.72 -8.25
C LYS A 3 0.90 -1.14 -6.85
N ILE A 4 1.88 -0.26 -6.65
CA ILE A 4 2.13 0.37 -5.37
C ILE A 4 1.74 1.84 -5.46
N TYR A 5 1.03 2.31 -4.45
CA TYR A 5 0.65 3.71 -4.34
C TYR A 5 1.09 4.27 -2.98
N GLN A 6 1.65 5.47 -2.99
CA GLN A 6 2.02 6.22 -1.79
C GLN A 6 0.97 7.29 -1.50
N ASN A 7 0.56 7.41 -0.24
CA ASN A 7 -0.40 8.44 0.14
C ASN A 7 0.19 9.85 -0.10
N LYS A 8 -0.63 10.76 -0.63
CA LYS A 8 -0.21 12.13 -0.93
C LYS A 8 0.10 12.95 0.33
N ARG A 9 -0.60 12.69 1.44
CA ARG A 9 -0.44 13.41 2.72
C ARG A 9 0.58 12.72 3.64
N ASN A 10 0.41 11.41 3.90
CA ASN A 10 1.33 10.63 4.72
C ASN A 10 2.32 9.83 3.85
N LYS A 11 3.53 10.36 3.65
CA LYS A 11 4.57 9.72 2.81
C LYS A 11 5.10 8.38 3.33
N ARG A 12 4.76 7.98 4.55
CA ARG A 12 5.10 6.66 5.09
C ARG A 12 4.01 5.62 4.84
N LYS A 13 2.81 6.04 4.43
CA LYS A 13 1.68 5.15 4.17
C LYS A 13 1.63 4.75 2.70
N TYR A 14 1.50 3.45 2.47
CA TYR A 14 1.44 2.85 1.15
C TYR A 14 0.27 1.87 1.06
N ILE A 15 -0.20 1.65 -0.16
CA ILE A 15 -1.15 0.59 -0.51
C ILE A 15 -0.63 -0.18 -1.72
N GLU A 16 -0.82 -1.48 -1.69
CA GLU A 16 -0.61 -2.38 -2.82
C GLU A 16 -1.98 -2.75 -3.39
N VAL A 17 -2.15 -2.53 -4.68
CA VAL A 17 -3.33 -2.95 -5.43
C VAL A 17 -2.94 -4.18 -6.25
N HIS A 18 -3.56 -5.31 -5.92
CA HIS A 18 -3.39 -6.58 -6.59
C HIS A 18 -4.57 -6.75 -7.53
N ASN A 19 -4.30 -6.73 -8.84
CA ASN A 19 -5.29 -6.99 -9.88
C ASN A 19 -4.95 -8.34 -10.53
N ASP A 20 -5.87 -9.30 -10.46
CA ASP A 20 -5.68 -10.67 -10.95
C ASP A 20 -6.05 -10.87 -12.43
N GLY A 21 -6.31 -9.78 -13.17
CA GLY A 21 -6.75 -9.83 -14.57
C GLY A 21 -8.24 -10.03 -14.76
N HIS A 22 -9.01 -10.24 -13.68
CA HIS A 22 -10.47 -10.28 -13.68
C HIS A 22 -11.05 -9.07 -12.93
N TYR A 23 -12.30 -9.16 -12.48
CA TYR A 23 -13.01 -8.11 -11.74
C TYR A 23 -12.55 -7.97 -10.27
N HIS A 24 -11.43 -8.57 -9.88
CA HIS A 24 -10.98 -8.58 -8.50
C HIS A 24 -9.80 -7.62 -8.31
N ASN A 25 -10.06 -6.58 -7.51
CA ASN A 25 -9.00 -5.76 -6.96
C ASN A 25 -8.89 -6.09 -5.47
N SER A 26 -7.70 -6.46 -5.03
CA SER A 26 -7.41 -6.61 -3.61
C SER A 26 -6.48 -5.51 -3.16
N VAL A 27 -6.73 -4.93 -1.99
CA VAL A 27 -5.89 -3.87 -1.44
C VAL A 27 -5.22 -4.37 -0.16
N ARG A 28 -3.91 -4.14 -0.07
CA ARG A 28 -3.13 -4.33 1.15
C ARG A 28 -2.50 -3.00 1.55
N GLN A 29 -2.56 -2.62 2.82
CA GLN A 29 -1.96 -1.36 3.29
C GLN A 29 -0.77 -1.64 4.20
N TYR A 30 0.23 -0.76 4.17
CA TYR A 30 1.35 -0.82 5.11
C TYR A 30 1.92 0.57 5.41
N ILE A 31 2.59 0.68 6.56
CA ILE A 31 3.44 1.82 6.89
C ILE A 31 4.90 1.41 6.72
N GLN A 32 5.69 2.22 6.03
CA GLN A 32 7.12 2.00 5.81
C GLN A 32 7.96 2.91 6.69
N TYR A 33 8.97 2.33 7.33
CA TYR A 33 9.98 3.03 8.12
C TYR A 33 11.38 2.66 7.66
N ASP A 34 12.34 3.57 7.84
CA ASP A 34 13.75 3.23 7.70
C ASP A 34 14.19 2.38 8.89
N GLN A 35 14.81 1.24 8.61
CA GLN A 35 15.47 0.45 9.63
C GLN A 35 16.82 1.09 9.92
N LYS A 36 17.07 1.36 11.21
CA LYS A 36 18.33 1.96 11.67
C LYS A 36 19.01 1.09 12.71
N VAL A 37 20.33 0.95 12.59
CA VAL A 37 21.21 0.31 13.59
C VAL A 37 22.32 1.31 13.92
N ALA A 38 22.51 1.60 15.21
CA ALA A 38 23.44 2.63 15.67
C ALA A 38 23.28 3.99 14.93
N GLY A 39 22.04 4.37 14.61
CA GLY A 39 21.73 5.63 13.90
C GLY A 39 21.88 5.56 12.37
N HIS A 40 22.55 4.55 11.82
CA HIS A 40 22.74 4.37 10.38
C HIS A 40 21.59 3.59 9.76
N LYS A 41 21.09 4.06 8.60
CA LYS A 41 20.08 3.34 7.83
C LYS A 41 20.66 2.06 7.26
N VAL A 42 20.06 0.92 7.59
CA VAL A 42 20.45 -0.42 7.12
C VAL A 42 19.42 -1.06 6.20
N GLY A 43 18.20 -0.50 6.13
CA GLY A 43 17.13 -1.08 5.32
C GLY A 43 15.79 -0.34 5.48
N VAL A 44 14.71 -1.03 5.13
CA VAL A 44 13.34 -0.57 5.33
C VAL A 44 12.51 -1.69 5.96
N VAL A 45 11.63 -1.32 6.89
CA VAL A 45 10.66 -2.23 7.49
C VAL A 45 9.26 -1.81 7.04
N ARG A 46 8.44 -2.79 6.66
CA ARG A 46 7.04 -2.59 6.30
C ARG A 46 6.15 -3.21 7.36
N ASN A 47 5.37 -2.36 8.03
CA ASN A 47 4.35 -2.79 8.98
C ASN A 47 3.03 -2.90 8.21
N TYR A 48 2.69 -4.12 7.78
CA TYR A 48 1.41 -4.39 7.16
C TYR A 48 0.28 -4.17 8.16
N THR A 49 -0.70 -3.36 7.77
CA THR A 49 -1.85 -3.02 8.61
C THR A 49 -3.07 -3.82 8.17
N GLY A 50 -3.89 -4.28 9.13
CA GLY A 50 -5.12 -5.02 8.88
C GLY A 50 -5.08 -6.46 9.42
N ASP A 51 -6.00 -7.29 8.93
CA ASP A 51 -6.23 -8.68 9.36
C ASP A 51 -5.38 -9.72 8.59
N GLY A 52 -4.46 -9.26 7.74
CA GLY A 52 -3.63 -10.11 6.89
C GLY A 52 -4.38 -10.75 5.72
N LYS A 53 -5.65 -10.39 5.48
CA LYS A 53 -6.45 -10.90 4.37
C LYS A 53 -6.53 -9.90 3.23
N LEU A 54 -6.71 -10.43 2.03
CA LEU A 54 -6.99 -9.63 0.83
C LEU A 54 -8.49 -9.40 0.74
N HIS A 55 -8.91 -8.14 0.91
CA HIS A 55 -10.31 -7.74 0.78
C HIS A 55 -10.60 -7.29 -0.63
N ARG A 56 -11.74 -7.73 -1.18
CA ARG A 56 -12.16 -7.38 -2.55
C ARG A 56 -12.76 -5.98 -2.60
N TRP A 57 -12.27 -5.16 -3.52
CA TRP A 57 -12.76 -3.80 -3.76
C TRP A 57 -13.53 -3.70 -5.07
N ARG A 58 -14.69 -3.06 -5.02
CA ARG A 58 -15.39 -2.59 -6.23
C ARG A 58 -14.55 -1.49 -6.89
N LYS A 59 -14.56 -1.43 -8.22
CA LYS A 59 -13.75 -0.48 -9.00
C LYS A 59 -14.00 0.99 -8.61
N GLY A 60 -15.26 1.39 -8.40
CA GLY A 60 -15.60 2.76 -7.98
C GLY A 60 -14.96 3.15 -6.65
N ASN A 61 -15.14 2.32 -5.62
CA ASN A 61 -14.57 2.56 -4.29
C ASN A 61 -13.02 2.54 -4.30
N LEU A 62 -12.42 1.71 -5.16
CA LEU A 62 -10.96 1.72 -5.33
C LEU A 62 -10.50 3.04 -5.96
N ASN A 63 -11.19 3.52 -6.99
CA ASN A 63 -10.84 4.78 -7.65
C ASN A 63 -10.93 5.96 -6.68
N GLU A 64 -12.00 6.04 -5.89
CA GLU A 64 -12.18 7.06 -4.85
C GLU A 64 -11.03 7.01 -3.83
N LEU A 65 -10.68 5.82 -3.32
CA LEU A 65 -9.53 5.66 -2.43
C LEU A 65 -8.22 6.14 -3.06
N LEU A 66 -8.02 5.86 -4.35
CA LEU A 66 -6.79 6.21 -5.07
C LEU A 66 -6.65 7.72 -5.35
N GLU A 67 -7.71 8.52 -5.23
CA GLU A 67 -7.62 9.99 -5.35
C GLU A 67 -6.65 10.60 -4.32
N ASP A 68 -6.51 9.96 -3.16
CA ASP A 68 -5.59 10.39 -2.10
C ASP A 68 -4.16 9.86 -2.26
N TYR A 69 -3.88 9.07 -3.31
CA TYR A 69 -2.60 8.39 -3.50
C TYR A 69 -1.99 8.68 -4.87
N LYS A 70 -0.68 8.45 -4.99
CA LYS A 70 0.06 8.50 -6.25
C LYS A 70 0.77 7.17 -6.50
N GLU A 71 0.78 6.70 -7.74
CA GLU A 71 1.54 5.51 -8.13
C GLU A 71 3.04 5.79 -7.98
N VAL A 72 3.82 4.84 -7.46
CA VAL A 72 5.26 4.97 -7.16
C VAL A 72 6.07 3.75 -7.61
#